data_AF-A0A5F8GRH7-F1
#
_entry.id   AF-A0A5F8GRH7-F1
#
_cell.length_a   1.000
_cell.length_b   1.000
_cell.length_c   1.000
_cell.angle_alpha   90.00
_cell.angle_beta   90.00
_cell.angle_gamma   90.00
#
_symmetry.space_group_name_H-M   'P 1'
#
loop_
_entity.id
_entity.type
_entity.pdbx_description
1 polymer ?
#
loop_
_entity_poly.entity_id
_entity_poly.type
_entity_poly.pdbx_seq_one_letter_code
_entity_poly.pdbx_strand_id
1 'polypeptide(L)'
;MEQGRVEFSTTPGSSPLALPRSRLRSPLPQTQPADNGVFLRPEKIQVAANHRGGCIWDGLGMAAAQDFGKWHWEGSSCDGIILNLADTLLESIAVLNISSIYGGSNIWGENKNKSSHSGNKYPLTTQRKTVTDRKKLKSCIQDFSDRRVEVVGLEGTREMGQIYTGLKNAGKRLAQCTSVIIRTSKMLPMQVDGEPWLQGPCTLEITFKNQVHMLARLPPKPSFFFLKK
;
A
#
# COMPACT_ATOMS: atom_id res chain seq x y z
N MET A 1 15.82 1.56 16.22
CA MET A 1 15.09 0.57 15.41
C MET A 1 15.45 0.81 13.96
N GLU A 2 15.54 -0.22 13.11
CA GLU A 2 15.81 -0.03 11.68
C GLU A 2 14.50 -0.10 10.89
N GLN A 3 14.30 0.85 9.98
CA GLN A 3 13.15 0.87 9.07
C GLN A 3 13.65 0.82 7.63
N GLY A 4 13.05 -0.06 6.83
CA GLY A 4 13.27 -0.09 5.40
C GLY A 4 12.74 1.18 4.73
N ARG A 5 13.53 1.72 3.80
CA ARG A 5 13.14 2.79 2.89
C ARG A 5 12.78 2.15 1.57
N VAL A 6 11.60 2.49 1.09
CA VAL A 6 11.16 2.17 -0.25
C VAL A 6 11.49 3.34 -1.18
N GLU A 7 11.63 3.05 -2.46
CA GLU A 7 11.69 4.00 -3.55
C GLU A 7 10.48 3.77 -4.43
N PHE A 8 9.78 4.84 -4.77
CA PHE A 8 8.69 4.82 -5.74
C PHE A 8 9.08 5.69 -6.91
N SER A 9 8.95 5.16 -8.12
CA SER A 9 9.22 5.86 -9.36
C SER A 9 8.12 5.58 -10.38
N THR A 10 7.90 6.56 -11.26
CA THR A 10 6.99 6.42 -12.39
C THR A 10 7.77 6.59 -13.68
N THR A 11 7.49 5.73 -14.66
CA THR A 11 7.99 5.88 -16.03
C THR A 11 6.80 6.06 -16.96
N PRO A 12 6.71 7.16 -17.71
CA PRO A 12 5.60 7.39 -18.64
C PRO A 12 5.44 6.22 -19.61
N GLY A 13 4.20 5.77 -19.81
CA GLY A 13 3.89 4.83 -20.88
C GLY A 13 3.95 5.55 -22.23
N SER A 14 4.28 4.83 -23.32
CA SER A 14 4.11 5.36 -24.68
C SER A 14 2.65 5.84 -24.85
N SER A 15 2.45 7.15 -24.96
CA SER A 15 1.16 7.82 -24.74
C SER A 15 0.03 7.35 -25.68
N PRO A 16 -1.24 7.43 -25.21
CA PRO A 16 -2.31 7.95 -26.03
C PRO A 16 -2.71 9.34 -25.51
N LEU A 17 -2.62 10.32 -26.43
CA LEU A 17 -3.24 11.66 -26.45
C LEU A 17 -3.73 12.25 -25.11
N ALA A 18 -3.12 13.38 -24.72
CA ALA A 18 -3.53 14.21 -23.60
C ALA A 18 -5.05 14.50 -23.63
N LEU A 19 -5.74 14.24 -22.52
CA LEU A 19 -7.16 14.54 -22.39
C LEU A 19 -7.41 16.06 -22.34
N PRO A 20 -8.50 16.57 -22.93
CA PRO A 20 -8.82 18.00 -22.90
C PRO A 20 -9.04 18.51 -21.47
N ARG A 21 -8.45 19.68 -21.16
CA ARG A 21 -8.49 20.37 -19.85
C ARG A 21 -9.89 20.73 -19.32
N SER A 22 -10.97 20.47 -20.06
CA SER A 22 -12.31 20.98 -19.80
C SER A 22 -13.19 20.14 -18.84
N ARG A 23 -12.73 18.98 -18.34
CA ARG A 23 -13.51 18.12 -17.42
C ARG A 23 -13.11 18.16 -15.94
N LEU A 24 -12.16 19.00 -15.56
CA LEU A 24 -11.74 19.12 -14.15
C LEU A 24 -12.57 20.22 -13.46
N ARG A 25 -13.60 19.84 -12.70
CA ARG A 25 -14.26 20.74 -11.73
C ARG A 25 -13.85 20.32 -10.32
N SER A 26 -13.25 21.26 -9.59
CA SER A 26 -12.52 21.21 -8.30
C SER A 26 -11.12 20.57 -8.35
N PRO A 27 -10.10 21.22 -7.76
CA PRO A 27 -8.71 20.83 -7.95
C PRO A 27 -8.31 19.82 -6.88
N LEU A 28 -8.10 18.56 -7.25
CA LEU A 28 -6.98 17.86 -6.63
C LEU A 28 -5.71 18.66 -6.99
N PRO A 29 -4.76 18.89 -6.06
CA PRO A 29 -3.52 19.57 -6.37
C PRO A 29 -2.88 18.91 -7.61
N GLN A 30 -2.77 19.67 -8.70
CA GLN A 30 -2.25 19.18 -9.99
C GLN A 30 -0.74 19.03 -10.00
N THR A 31 -0.08 19.03 -8.85
CA THR A 31 1.34 18.70 -8.75
C THR A 31 1.48 17.19 -8.87
N GLN A 32 1.32 16.69 -10.10
CA GLN A 32 2.05 15.48 -10.47
C GLN A 32 3.51 15.72 -10.10
N PRO A 33 4.15 14.79 -9.39
CA PRO A 33 5.60 14.83 -9.27
C PRO A 33 6.14 14.88 -10.70
N ALA A 34 7.03 15.85 -11.01
CA ALA A 34 7.58 16.05 -12.35
C ALA A 34 7.90 14.69 -13.01
N ASP A 35 7.65 14.52 -14.32
CA ASP A 35 7.56 13.28 -15.14
C ASP A 35 8.51 12.09 -14.84
N ASN A 36 9.46 12.22 -13.93
CA ASN A 36 10.25 11.19 -13.27
C ASN A 36 10.15 11.30 -11.73
N GLY A 37 8.94 11.24 -11.19
CA GLY A 37 8.67 11.49 -9.78
C GLY A 37 9.23 10.40 -8.87
N VAL A 38 10.46 10.56 -8.40
CA VAL A 38 11.07 9.64 -7.43
C VAL A 38 10.72 10.09 -6.01
N PHE A 39 9.87 9.31 -5.32
CA PHE A 39 9.61 9.51 -3.90
C PHE A 39 10.56 8.64 -3.11
N LEU A 40 11.32 9.31 -2.25
CA LEU A 40 12.32 8.67 -1.41
C LEU A 40 11.78 8.61 0.02
N ARG A 41 11.26 7.45 0.44
CA ARG A 41 10.54 7.14 1.72
C ARG A 41 9.01 7.06 1.69
N PRO A 42 8.35 6.53 0.64
CA PRO A 42 6.97 6.15 0.80
C PRO A 42 6.84 5.10 1.91
N GLU A 43 6.09 5.44 2.95
CA GLU A 43 5.57 4.51 3.95
C GLU A 43 4.33 3.80 3.42
N LYS A 44 3.52 4.52 2.62
CA LYS A 44 2.29 4.02 2.03
C LYS A 44 2.09 4.55 0.62
N ILE A 45 1.64 3.67 -0.26
CA ILE A 45 1.29 3.98 -1.64
C ILE A 45 -0.07 3.37 -1.90
N GLN A 46 -1.05 4.17 -2.29
CA GLN A 46 -2.35 3.68 -2.75
C GLN A 46 -2.55 4.09 -4.20
N VAL A 47 -2.95 3.12 -5.01
CA VAL A 47 -3.31 3.30 -6.41
C VAL A 47 -4.74 2.80 -6.55
N ALA A 48 -5.67 3.63 -7.02
CA ALA A 48 -6.98 3.09 -7.37
C ALA A 48 -6.94 2.51 -8.77
N ALA A 49 -7.65 1.41 -9.00
CA ALA A 49 -8.11 1.08 -10.33
C ALA A 49 -9.27 0.09 -10.28
N ASN A 50 -10.43 0.55 -10.75
CA ASN A 50 -11.56 -0.29 -11.14
C ASN A 50 -12.62 0.49 -11.95
N HIS A 51 -13.49 -0.25 -12.63
CA HIS A 51 -14.62 0.19 -13.45
C HIS A 51 -15.76 0.92 -12.70
N ARG A 52 -15.72 1.01 -11.36
CA ARG A 52 -16.79 1.57 -10.51
C ARG A 52 -16.49 2.96 -9.93
N GLY A 53 -15.45 3.63 -10.42
CA GLY A 53 -14.96 4.88 -9.81
C GLY A 53 -14.13 4.56 -8.58
N GLY A 54 -12.87 4.19 -8.79
CA GLY A 54 -11.94 3.84 -7.71
C GLY A 54 -11.84 4.93 -6.64
N CYS A 55 -11.41 4.58 -5.45
CA CYS A 55 -11.40 5.48 -4.31
C CYS A 55 -10.02 5.53 -3.66
N ILE A 56 -9.61 6.72 -3.22
CA ILE A 56 -8.40 6.94 -2.41
C ILE A 56 -8.78 7.54 -1.07
N TRP A 57 -8.04 7.26 -0.01
CA TRP A 57 -8.33 7.80 1.32
C TRP A 57 -7.59 9.13 1.53
N ASP A 58 -8.28 10.26 1.59
CA ASP A 58 -7.65 11.59 1.66
C ASP A 58 -7.23 12.02 3.09
N GLY A 59 -7.41 11.16 4.08
CA GLY A 59 -7.08 11.44 5.48
C GLY A 59 -8.28 11.90 6.31
N LEU A 60 -9.31 12.47 5.68
CA LEU A 60 -10.58 12.84 6.31
C LEU A 60 -11.69 11.82 6.00
N GLY A 61 -11.56 11.10 4.89
CA GLY A 61 -12.43 10.02 4.48
C GLY A 61 -11.98 9.40 3.16
N MET A 62 -12.89 8.69 2.48
CA MET A 62 -12.63 8.23 1.11
C MET A 62 -13.06 9.30 0.11
N ALA A 63 -12.11 9.81 -0.66
CA ALA A 63 -12.41 10.57 -1.86
C ALA A 63 -12.74 9.58 -2.98
N ALA A 64 -13.99 9.63 -3.46
CA ALA A 64 -14.32 9.01 -4.73
C ALA A 64 -13.47 9.67 -5.80
N ALA A 65 -12.70 8.89 -6.56
CA ALA A 65 -12.05 9.46 -7.73
C ALA A 65 -13.14 9.81 -8.72
N GLN A 66 -13.06 11.04 -9.24
CA GLN A 66 -13.96 11.55 -10.25
C GLN A 66 -14.24 10.53 -11.36
N ASP A 67 -15.44 10.60 -11.93
CA ASP A 67 -15.95 9.67 -12.92
C ASP A 67 -15.26 9.89 -14.29
N PHE A 68 -13.98 9.54 -14.36
CA PHE A 68 -13.16 9.55 -15.58
C PHE A 68 -13.36 8.26 -16.40
N GLY A 69 -14.42 7.50 -16.11
CA GLY A 69 -14.75 6.24 -16.77
C GLY A 69 -13.94 5.05 -16.26
N LYS A 70 -14.01 3.94 -17.00
CA LYS A 70 -13.45 2.64 -16.59
C LYS A 70 -11.93 2.68 -16.40
N TRP A 71 -11.45 2.53 -15.18
CA TRP A 71 -10.05 2.33 -14.83
C TRP A 71 -9.64 0.86 -14.98
N HIS A 72 -8.43 0.59 -15.49
CA HIS A 72 -7.94 -0.76 -15.75
C HIS A 72 -6.44 -0.85 -15.45
N TRP A 73 -6.06 -1.91 -14.73
CA TRP A 73 -4.68 -2.35 -14.57
C TRP A 73 -4.25 -3.07 -15.84
N GLU A 74 -3.21 -2.61 -16.52
CA GLU A 74 -2.65 -3.38 -17.64
C GLU A 74 -1.94 -4.63 -17.16
N GLY A 75 -1.28 -4.52 -16.00
CA GLY A 75 -0.68 -5.66 -15.33
C GLY A 75 -0.04 -5.23 -14.02
N SER A 76 0.18 -6.19 -13.14
CA SER A 76 0.97 -6.01 -11.94
C SER A 76 1.83 -7.24 -11.67
N SER A 77 3.02 -7.03 -11.13
CA SER A 77 3.93 -8.10 -10.74
C SER A 77 4.66 -7.78 -9.45
N CYS A 78 5.01 -8.83 -8.71
CA CYS A 78 5.77 -8.79 -7.47
C CYS A 78 7.01 -9.65 -7.63
N ASP A 79 8.21 -9.06 -7.56
CA ASP A 79 9.49 -9.72 -7.83
C ASP A 79 9.47 -10.55 -9.15
N GLY A 80 8.79 -10.04 -10.18
CA GLY A 80 8.61 -10.71 -11.47
C GLY A 80 7.46 -11.73 -11.55
N ILE A 81 6.80 -12.06 -10.43
CA ILE A 81 5.62 -12.92 -10.41
C ILE A 81 4.37 -12.09 -10.72
N ILE A 82 3.67 -12.40 -11.80
CA ILE A 82 2.44 -11.70 -12.19
C ILE A 82 1.35 -11.94 -11.14
N LEU A 83 0.71 -10.86 -10.69
CA LEU A 83 -0.48 -10.93 -9.86
C LEU A 83 -1.73 -10.97 -10.75
N ASN A 84 -2.46 -12.09 -10.74
CA ASN A 84 -3.75 -12.14 -11.41
C ASN A 84 -4.81 -11.40 -10.58
N LEU A 85 -5.22 -10.22 -11.05
CA LEU A 85 -6.24 -9.37 -10.43
C LEU A 85 -7.56 -9.37 -11.22
N ALA A 86 -7.63 -10.06 -12.36
CA ALA A 86 -8.77 -9.98 -13.29
C ALA A 86 -10.08 -10.51 -12.68
N ASP A 87 -10.01 -11.55 -11.85
CA ASP A 87 -11.18 -12.19 -11.21
C ASP A 87 -11.51 -11.57 -9.85
N THR A 88 -11.15 -10.31 -9.63
CA THR A 88 -11.27 -9.67 -8.31
C THR A 88 -12.15 -8.43 -8.36
N LEU A 89 -12.94 -8.21 -7.31
CA LEU A 89 -13.77 -7.01 -7.13
C LEU A 89 -12.96 -5.80 -6.63
N LEU A 90 -11.63 -5.83 -6.79
CA LEU A 90 -10.75 -4.83 -6.21
C LEU A 90 -10.93 -3.48 -6.90
N GLU A 91 -11.14 -2.45 -6.08
CA GLU A 91 -11.22 -1.03 -6.45
C GLU A 91 -9.88 -0.31 -6.33
N SER A 92 -8.99 -0.78 -5.46
CA SER A 92 -7.65 -0.23 -5.30
C SER A 92 -6.63 -1.25 -4.80
N ILE A 93 -5.35 -0.92 -5.00
CA ILE A 93 -4.19 -1.61 -4.43
C ILE A 93 -3.49 -0.63 -3.50
N ALA A 94 -3.18 -1.10 -2.30
CA ALA A 94 -2.30 -0.43 -1.35
C ALA A 94 -0.99 -1.23 -1.23
N VAL A 95 0.13 -0.54 -1.34
CA VAL A 95 1.47 -1.06 -1.06
C VAL A 95 1.96 -0.41 0.23
N LEU A 96 2.28 -1.24 1.21
CA LEU A 96 2.58 -0.83 2.57
C LEU A 96 4.02 -1.18 2.90
N ASN A 97 4.72 -0.22 3.48
CA ASN A 97 6.02 -0.42 4.11
C ASN A 97 5.91 -0.42 5.65
N ILE A 98 4.80 0.08 6.22
CA ILE A 98 4.53 0.07 7.67
C ILE A 98 3.16 -0.53 7.98
N SER A 99 2.99 -0.98 9.22
CA SER A 99 1.78 -1.70 9.66
C SER A 99 0.61 -0.85 10.09
N SER A 100 0.69 0.47 9.89
CA SER A 100 -0.35 1.39 10.27
C SER A 100 -0.59 2.40 9.17
N ILE A 101 -1.86 2.59 8.82
CA ILE A 101 -2.32 3.61 7.91
C ILE A 101 -3.51 4.34 8.51
N TYR A 102 -3.73 5.59 8.06
CA TYR A 102 -4.94 6.36 8.36
C TYR A 102 -5.34 6.39 9.84
N GLY A 103 -4.44 6.92 10.68
CA GLY A 103 -4.74 7.14 12.11
C GLY A 103 -4.66 5.90 12.99
N GLY A 104 -4.03 4.81 12.54
CA GLY A 104 -3.77 3.64 13.38
C GLY A 104 -4.19 2.29 12.78
N SER A 105 -4.96 2.30 11.69
CA SER A 105 -5.57 1.11 11.11
C SER A 105 -4.54 0.19 10.43
N ASN A 106 -4.65 -1.11 10.66
CA ASN A 106 -3.81 -2.10 9.98
C ASN A 106 -4.62 -2.83 8.91
N ILE A 107 -4.52 -2.41 7.64
CA ILE A 107 -5.25 -3.06 6.54
C ILE A 107 -4.62 -4.38 6.07
N TRP A 108 -3.37 -4.68 6.45
CA TRP A 108 -2.79 -6.02 6.29
C TRP A 108 -3.45 -7.00 7.27
N GLY A 109 -3.85 -6.50 8.44
CA GLY A 109 -4.50 -7.24 9.51
C GLY A 109 -3.54 -7.96 10.44
N GLU A 110 -4.06 -8.37 11.58
CA GLU A 110 -3.34 -9.12 12.60
C GLU A 110 -3.26 -10.61 12.26
N ASN A 111 -2.14 -11.24 12.60
CA ASN A 111 -2.03 -12.68 12.52
C ASN A 111 -2.68 -13.30 13.76
N LYS A 112 -3.66 -14.18 13.55
CA LYS A 112 -4.47 -14.79 14.62
C LYS A 112 -3.70 -15.72 15.57
N ASN A 113 -2.38 -15.80 15.48
CA ASN A 113 -1.55 -16.63 16.35
C ASN A 113 -0.38 -15.83 16.92
N LYS A 114 -0.43 -15.68 18.26
CA LYS A 114 0.63 -15.31 19.21
C LYS A 114 0.64 -13.85 19.72
N SER A 115 -0.04 -13.69 20.85
CA SER A 115 0.58 -13.07 22.03
C SER A 115 1.92 -13.78 22.31
N SER A 116 3.04 -13.15 21.97
CA SER A 116 4.34 -13.36 22.64
C SER A 116 5.36 -12.35 22.13
N HIS A 117 5.74 -11.39 22.98
CA HIS A 117 7.06 -10.78 22.96
C HIS A 117 8.11 -11.87 23.26
N SER A 118 8.48 -12.67 22.28
CA SER A 118 9.74 -13.42 22.33
C SER A 118 10.54 -13.07 21.10
N GLY A 119 11.61 -12.30 21.31
CA GLY A 119 12.55 -11.87 20.29
C GLY A 119 13.29 -13.04 19.66
N ASN A 120 12.64 -13.73 18.73
CA ASN A 120 13.35 -14.54 17.77
C ASN A 120 13.94 -13.59 16.73
N LYS A 121 15.22 -13.27 16.91
CA LYS A 121 16.08 -12.79 15.82
C LYS A 121 16.04 -13.88 14.74
N TYR A 122 15.14 -13.73 13.78
CA TYR A 122 15.12 -14.61 12.61
C TYR A 122 16.48 -14.47 11.92
N PRO A 123 17.16 -15.57 11.58
CA PRO A 123 18.42 -15.50 10.86
C PRO A 123 18.17 -14.80 9.52
N LEU A 124 18.97 -13.78 9.25
CA LEU A 124 18.97 -12.86 8.09
C LEU A 124 19.09 -13.57 6.72
N THR A 125 19.06 -14.90 6.69
CA THR A 125 19.37 -15.81 5.59
C THR A 125 18.18 -16.66 5.15
N THR A 126 17.00 -16.55 5.79
CA THR A 126 15.78 -17.14 5.23
C THR A 126 15.36 -16.31 4.03
N GLN A 127 15.80 -16.75 2.84
CA GLN A 127 15.44 -16.29 1.50
C GLN A 127 14.29 -15.27 1.49
N ARG A 128 14.57 -14.09 0.93
CA ARG A 128 13.63 -13.02 0.55
C ARG A 128 12.63 -13.51 -0.51
N LYS A 129 11.95 -14.61 -0.22
CA LYS A 129 11.05 -15.30 -1.11
C LYS A 129 9.74 -14.55 -1.14
N THR A 130 9.39 -14.10 -2.33
CA THR A 130 8.09 -13.56 -2.68
C THR A 130 7.00 -14.53 -2.25
N VAL A 131 5.98 -14.02 -1.58
CA VAL A 131 4.80 -14.79 -1.19
C VAL A 131 3.60 -14.20 -1.90
N THR A 132 2.97 -14.96 -2.78
CA THR A 132 1.71 -14.59 -3.46
C THR A 132 0.59 -15.58 -3.16
N ASP A 133 0.92 -16.76 -2.63
CA ASP A 133 -0.07 -17.78 -2.27
C ASP A 133 -0.94 -17.32 -1.09
N ARG A 134 -2.25 -17.30 -1.30
CA ARG A 134 -3.23 -16.80 -0.32
C ARG A 134 -3.19 -17.54 1.02
N LYS A 135 -2.88 -18.85 1.04
CA LYS A 135 -2.82 -19.61 2.29
C LYS A 135 -1.58 -19.21 3.09
N LYS A 136 -0.43 -19.05 2.42
CA LYS A 136 0.83 -18.59 3.04
C LYS A 136 0.76 -17.14 3.51
N LEU A 137 0.08 -16.27 2.75
CA LEU A 137 -0.09 -14.85 3.10
C LEU A 137 -0.80 -14.63 4.44
N LYS A 138 -1.70 -15.54 4.86
CA LYS A 138 -2.36 -15.44 6.17
C LYS A 138 -1.42 -15.61 7.36
N SER A 139 -0.28 -16.28 7.16
CA SER A 139 0.76 -16.47 8.19
C SER A 139 1.89 -15.44 8.13
N CYS A 140 1.99 -14.66 7.05
CA CYS A 140 3.00 -13.61 6.92
C CYS A 140 2.77 -12.51 7.95
N ILE A 141 3.76 -12.25 8.78
CA ILE A 141 3.79 -11.12 9.71
C ILE A 141 4.37 -9.94 8.96
N GLN A 142 3.74 -8.78 9.09
CA GLN A 142 4.27 -7.54 8.55
C GLN A 142 5.40 -7.03 9.47
N ASP A 143 6.54 -6.72 8.87
CA ASP A 143 7.72 -6.23 9.57
C ASP A 143 8.50 -5.28 8.68
N PHE A 144 8.45 -3.98 8.96
CA PHE A 144 9.14 -2.95 8.17
C PHE A 144 10.68 -3.06 8.19
N SER A 145 11.26 -3.95 9.01
CA SER A 145 12.69 -4.24 9.04
C SER A 145 13.10 -5.40 8.12
N ASP A 146 12.14 -6.15 7.57
CA ASP A 146 12.38 -7.36 6.77
C ASP A 146 12.77 -7.09 5.30
N ARG A 147 12.78 -5.81 4.90
CA ARG A 147 13.09 -5.30 3.55
C ARG A 147 12.09 -5.74 2.49
N ARG A 148 10.84 -5.98 2.89
CA ARG A 148 9.72 -6.30 2.01
C ARG A 148 8.64 -5.24 2.13
N VAL A 149 7.72 -5.29 1.18
CA VAL A 149 6.48 -4.52 1.17
C VAL A 149 5.30 -5.46 1.09
N GLU A 150 4.20 -5.05 1.72
CA GLU A 150 2.93 -5.75 1.70
C GLU A 150 2.02 -5.15 0.63
N VAL A 151 1.49 -5.99 -0.26
CA VAL A 151 0.53 -5.59 -1.29
C VAL A 151 -0.86 -6.05 -0.86
N VAL A 152 -1.78 -5.11 -0.70
CA VAL A 152 -3.17 -5.31 -0.24
C VAL A 152 -4.14 -4.83 -1.31
N GLY A 153 -5.13 -5.63 -1.63
CA GLY A 153 -6.28 -5.23 -2.44
C GLY A 153 -7.43 -4.78 -1.56
N LEU A 154 -8.11 -3.70 -1.98
CA LEU A 154 -9.34 -3.20 -1.36
C LEU A 154 -10.47 -3.20 -2.40
N GLU A 155 -11.62 -3.76 -2.03
CA GLU A 155 -12.85 -3.88 -2.84
C GLU A 155 -13.66 -2.58 -2.92
N GLY A 156 -13.32 -1.55 -2.13
CA GLY A 156 -13.92 -0.23 -2.24
C GLY A 156 -14.13 0.48 -0.91
N THR A 157 -14.87 1.58 -0.97
CA THR A 157 -15.13 2.45 0.20
C THR A 157 -15.83 1.72 1.34
N ARG A 158 -16.73 0.78 1.03
CA ARG A 158 -17.44 -0.03 2.03
C ARG A 158 -16.49 -0.92 2.82
N GLU A 159 -15.58 -1.63 2.15
CA GLU A 159 -14.60 -2.48 2.83
C GLU A 159 -13.68 -1.63 3.69
N MET A 160 -13.20 -0.50 3.15
CA MET A 160 -12.32 0.40 3.88
C MET A 160 -12.97 0.99 5.13
N GLY A 161 -14.24 1.42 5.04
CA GLY A 161 -15.01 1.92 6.18
C GLY A 161 -15.21 0.85 7.27
N GLN A 162 -15.42 -0.41 6.88
CA GLN A 162 -15.47 -1.52 7.84
C GLN A 162 -14.11 -1.76 8.52
N ILE A 163 -12.99 -1.61 7.80
CA ILE A 163 -11.65 -1.77 8.39
C ILE A 163 -11.37 -0.63 9.37
N TYR A 164 -11.67 0.61 8.99
CA TYR A 164 -11.48 1.79 9.84
C TYR A 164 -12.30 1.75 11.13
N THR A 165 -13.54 1.26 11.05
CA THR A 165 -14.43 1.10 12.21
C THR A 165 -14.17 -0.19 13.02
N GLY A 166 -13.23 -1.04 12.58
CA GLY A 166 -12.91 -2.31 13.24
C GLY A 166 -13.93 -3.44 13.00
N LEU A 167 -14.94 -3.24 12.13
CA LEU A 167 -15.91 -4.26 11.74
C LEU A 167 -15.30 -5.33 10.82
N LYS A 168 -14.20 -5.02 10.13
CA LYS A 168 -13.42 -5.96 9.32
C LYS A 168 -11.94 -5.85 9.68
N ASN A 169 -11.27 -6.98 9.79
CA ASN A 169 -9.89 -6.99 10.29
C ASN A 169 -8.85 -6.54 9.27
N ALA A 170 -9.11 -6.69 7.97
CA ALA A 170 -8.11 -6.51 6.92
C ALA A 170 -8.74 -6.42 5.54
N GLY A 171 -7.98 -5.87 4.59
CA GLY A 171 -8.21 -6.04 3.16
C GLY A 171 -7.71 -7.40 2.66
N LYS A 172 -7.71 -7.58 1.34
CA LYS A 172 -7.23 -8.80 0.71
C LYS A 172 -5.71 -8.78 0.59
N ARG A 173 -4.98 -9.61 1.33
CA ARG A 173 -3.53 -9.80 1.15
C ARG A 173 -3.26 -10.39 -0.24
N LEU A 174 -2.47 -9.69 -1.07
CA LEU A 174 -2.13 -10.08 -2.45
C LEU A 174 -0.70 -10.59 -2.57
N ALA A 175 0.26 -9.92 -1.93
CA ALA A 175 1.64 -10.34 -1.96
C ALA A 175 2.45 -9.79 -0.78
N GLN A 176 3.59 -10.44 -0.50
CA GLN A 176 4.70 -9.87 0.25
C GLN A 176 5.97 -10.06 -0.57
N CYS A 177 6.66 -8.97 -0.91
CA CYS A 177 7.69 -8.95 -1.97
C CYS A 177 8.70 -7.81 -1.76
N THR A 178 9.77 -7.76 -2.56
CA THR A 178 10.80 -6.69 -2.47
C THR A 178 10.65 -5.60 -3.53
N SER A 179 10.00 -5.95 -4.64
CA SER A 179 9.71 -5.07 -5.77
C SER A 179 8.28 -5.29 -6.24
N VAL A 180 7.56 -4.20 -6.50
CA VAL A 180 6.22 -4.18 -7.10
C VAL A 180 6.29 -3.35 -8.38
N ILE A 181 5.76 -3.90 -9.46
CA ILE A 181 5.56 -3.18 -10.72
C ILE A 181 4.07 -3.15 -11.02
N ILE A 182 3.52 -1.97 -11.32
CA ILE A 182 2.12 -1.79 -11.70
C ILE A 182 2.07 -0.97 -12.99
N ARG A 183 1.42 -1.50 -14.02
CA ARG A 183 1.23 -0.81 -15.30
C ARG A 183 -0.18 -0.29 -15.42
N THR A 184 -0.29 0.98 -15.78
CA THR A 184 -1.54 1.70 -15.91
C THR A 184 -1.63 2.33 -17.29
N SER A 185 -2.79 2.21 -17.94
CA SER A 185 -3.02 2.76 -19.28
C SER A 185 -3.93 3.99 -19.29
N LYS A 186 -4.36 4.46 -18.10
CA LYS A 186 -5.30 5.57 -17.92
C LYS A 186 -4.89 6.44 -16.73
N MET A 187 -5.49 7.63 -16.63
CA MET A 187 -5.21 8.65 -15.60
C MET A 187 -5.71 8.32 -14.18
N LEU A 188 -5.09 7.44 -13.41
CA LEU A 188 -5.67 6.98 -12.14
C LEU A 188 -5.42 7.94 -10.96
N PRO A 189 -6.36 8.04 -10.00
CA PRO A 189 -6.07 8.64 -8.70
C PRO A 189 -4.98 7.84 -7.98
N MET A 190 -4.00 8.55 -7.42
CA MET A 190 -2.92 7.99 -6.64
C MET A 190 -2.74 8.79 -5.37
N GLN A 191 -2.19 8.11 -4.36
CA GLN A 191 -1.78 8.74 -3.13
C GLN A 191 -0.50 8.11 -2.64
N VAL A 192 0.48 8.93 -2.26
CA VAL A 192 1.72 8.48 -1.63
C VAL A 192 1.96 9.31 -0.39
N ASP A 193 2.17 8.63 0.74
CA ASP A 193 2.39 9.22 2.07
C ASP A 193 1.32 10.18 2.59
N GLY A 194 0.22 10.38 1.89
CA GLY A 194 -0.82 11.32 2.26
C GLY A 194 -1.15 12.26 1.11
N GLU A 195 -0.18 12.52 0.22
CA GLU A 195 -0.29 13.42 -0.91
C GLU A 195 -1.07 12.75 -2.05
N PRO A 196 -2.27 13.25 -2.42
CA PRO A 196 -3.06 12.70 -3.52
C PRO A 196 -2.78 13.45 -4.83
N TRP A 197 -2.80 12.74 -5.96
CA TRP A 197 -2.74 13.32 -7.30
C TRP A 197 -3.44 12.43 -8.35
N LEU A 198 -3.60 12.93 -9.57
CA LEU A 198 -4.01 12.11 -10.72
C LEU A 198 -2.77 11.69 -11.51
N GLN A 199 -2.46 10.41 -11.54
CA GLN A 199 -1.33 9.84 -12.26
C GLN A 199 -1.72 9.46 -13.69
N GLY A 200 -1.00 9.97 -14.69
CA GLY A 200 -1.18 9.56 -16.09
C GLY A 200 -0.78 8.10 -16.35
N PRO A 201 -1.04 7.58 -17.57
CA PRO A 201 -0.57 6.25 -17.98
C PRO A 201 0.94 6.08 -17.74
N CYS A 202 1.33 5.08 -16.96
CA CYS A 202 2.71 4.87 -16.59
C CYS A 202 2.99 3.44 -16.12
N THR A 203 4.26 3.09 -16.04
CA THR A 203 4.75 1.98 -15.23
C THR A 203 5.21 2.54 -13.90
N LEU A 204 4.54 2.10 -12.84
CA LEU A 204 4.91 2.35 -11.45
C LEU A 204 5.88 1.28 -11.01
N GLU A 205 6.99 1.67 -10.40
CA GLU A 205 7.94 0.77 -9.77
C GLU A 205 8.13 1.16 -8.31
N ILE A 206 8.03 0.16 -7.43
CA ILE A 206 8.18 0.32 -5.99
C ILE A 206 9.20 -0.71 -5.54
N THR A 207 10.35 -0.26 -5.04
CA THR A 207 11.45 -1.15 -4.66
C THR A 207 12.03 -0.81 -3.31
N PHE A 208 12.52 -1.82 -2.60
CA PHE A 208 13.35 -1.56 -1.44
C PHE A 208 14.65 -0.84 -1.85
N LYS A 209 14.99 0.26 -1.17
CA LYS A 209 16.19 1.06 -1.43
C LYS A 209 17.29 0.82 -0.39
N ASN A 210 17.06 1.24 0.86
CA ASN A 210 18.02 1.12 1.94
C ASN A 210 17.33 1.03 3.32
N GLN A 211 18.10 0.97 4.40
CA GLN A 211 17.58 1.00 5.78
C GLN A 211 18.04 2.27 6.47
N VAL A 212 17.16 2.83 7.30
CA VAL A 212 17.44 4.02 8.13
C VAL A 212 17.21 3.70 9.60
N HIS A 213 18.03 4.29 10.46
CA HIS A 213 17.86 4.20 11.91
C HIS A 213 16.77 5.18 12.36
N MET A 214 15.75 4.65 13.02
CA MET A 214 14.61 5.37 13.56
C MET A 214 14.62 5.30 15.10
N LEU A 215 14.20 6.39 15.73
CA LEU A 215 13.86 6.40 17.14
C LEU A 215 12.54 5.66 17.33
N ALA A 216 12.52 4.73 18.28
CA ALA A 216 11.32 3.98 18.63
C ALA A 216 10.96 4.26 20.10
N ARG A 217 9.66 4.34 20.37
CA ARG A 217 9.18 4.41 21.75
C ARG A 217 9.52 3.10 22.45
N LEU A 218 10.12 3.19 23.64
CA LEU A 218 10.32 2.02 24.47
C LEU A 218 8.96 1.41 24.85
N PRO A 219 8.81 0.08 24.86
CA PRO A 219 7.60 -0.54 25.35
C PRO A 219 7.29 -0.03 26.77
N PRO A 220 6.01 0.23 27.10
CA PRO A 220 5.65 0.69 28.43
C PRO A 220 6.18 -0.30 29.47
N LYS A 221 6.90 0.21 30.49
CA LYS A 221 7.35 -0.63 31.60
C LYS A 221 6.13 -1.30 32.24
N PRO A 222 6.17 -2.61 32.55
CA PRO A 222 5.06 -3.24 33.23
C PRO A 222 4.83 -2.52 34.56
N SER A 223 3.64 -1.96 34.73
CA SER A 223 3.21 -1.36 35.99
C SER A 223 3.00 -2.48 37.00
N PHE A 224 4.00 -2.71 37.87
CA PHE A 224 3.86 -3.61 39.01
C PHE A 224 2.90 -2.97 40.02
N PHE A 225 1.59 -3.25 39.89
CA PHE A 225 0.65 -3.01 40.97
C PHE A 225 0.85 -4.11 42.01
N PHE A 226 1.62 -3.80 43.06
CA PHE A 226 1.59 -4.55 44.30
C PHE A 226 0.24 -4.30 44.97
N LEU A 227 -0.70 -5.25 44.86
CA LEU A 227 -1.72 -5.39 45.89
C LEU A 227 -1.01 -5.87 47.16
N LYS A 228 -0.73 -4.95 48.08
CA LYS A 228 -0.51 -5.33 49.48
C LYS A 228 -1.86 -5.74 50.05
N LYS A 229 -1.91 -6.97 50.55
CA LYS A 229 -3.02 -7.60 51.27
C LYS A 229 -3.06 -7.09 52.70
#